data_AF-W2CLC2-F1
#
_entry.id   AF-W2CLC2-F1
#
_cell.length_a   1.000
_cell.length_b   1.000
_cell.length_c   1.000
_cell.angle_alpha   90.00
_cell.angle_beta   90.00
_cell.angle_gamma   90.00
#
_symmetry.space_group_name_H-M   'P 1'
#
loop_
_entity.id
_entity.type
_entity.pdbx_description
1 polymer ?
#
loop_
_entity_poly.entity_id
_entity_poly.type
_entity_poly.pdbx_seq_one_letter_code
_entity_poly.pdbx_strand_id
1 'polypeptide(L)'
;MTLKLTKGGDGVLSSQGQGSLTTKGVTSTYEIQLWSGLTMLKSFRTNQLTFQIPIAGLSAGLYFVRVIKDGQTYTEKLIKN
;
A
#
# COMPACT_ATOMS: atom_id res chain seq x y z
N MET A 1 -0.62 -14.68 2.51
CA MET A 1 -1.77 -13.77 2.64
C MET A 1 -2.07 -13.16 1.28
N THR A 2 -3.35 -13.03 0.92
CA THR A 2 -3.79 -12.47 -0.35
C THR A 2 -4.64 -11.23 -0.08
N LEU A 3 -4.22 -10.07 -0.59
CA LEU A 3 -4.97 -8.82 -0.49
C LEU A 3 -5.87 -8.67 -1.72
N LYS A 4 -7.17 -8.43 -1.50
CA LYS A 4 -8.11 -8.07 -2.57
C LYS A 4 -8.30 -6.54 -2.56
N LEU A 5 -7.85 -5.88 -3.61
CA LEU A 5 -7.99 -4.44 -3.81
C LEU A 5 -9.28 -4.19 -4.59
N THR A 6 -10.41 -4.07 -3.88
CA THR A 6 -11.69 -3.71 -4.49
C THR A 6 -11.85 -2.19 -4.61
N LYS A 7 -12.31 -1.72 -5.77
CA LYS A 7 -12.70 -0.33 -6.03
C LYS A 7 -14.03 -0.03 -5.32
N GLY A 8 -13.98 0.37 -4.06
CA GLY A 8 -15.13 0.89 -3.31
C GLY A 8 -15.11 2.42 -3.33
N GLY A 9 -16.16 3.04 -3.89
CA GLY A 9 -16.24 4.46 -4.18
C GLY A 9 -16.41 5.39 -2.98
N ASP A 10 -16.15 6.66 -3.29
CA ASP A 10 -16.68 7.91 -2.73
C ASP A 10 -16.67 8.13 -1.21
N GLY A 11 -15.81 9.05 -0.76
CA GLY A 11 -16.00 9.71 0.54
C GLY A 11 -14.74 10.26 1.21
N VAL A 12 -14.35 11.48 0.80
CA VAL A 12 -13.65 12.53 1.57
C VAL A 12 -12.41 12.12 2.38
N LEU A 13 -11.22 12.50 1.91
CA LEU A 13 -10.02 12.53 2.74
C LEU A 13 -9.30 13.87 2.62
N SER A 14 -9.28 14.59 3.74
CA SER A 14 -8.53 15.82 3.98
C SER A 14 -7.03 15.55 3.86
N SER A 15 -6.38 16.19 2.89
CA SER A 15 -4.94 16.13 2.69
C SER A 15 -4.28 17.39 3.27
N GLN A 16 -3.58 17.26 4.40
CA GLN A 16 -2.59 18.24 4.81
C GLN A 16 -1.21 17.58 4.84
N GLY A 17 -0.42 17.88 3.82
CA GLY A 17 0.94 17.38 3.64
C GLY A 17 1.39 17.57 2.19
N GLN A 18 1.88 18.76 1.87
CA GLN A 18 2.44 19.09 0.56
C GLN A 18 3.58 18.15 0.16
N GLY A 19 3.44 17.56 -1.02
CA GLY A 19 4.53 16.93 -1.78
C GLY A 19 4.23 17.12 -3.26
N SER A 20 4.85 18.13 -3.87
CA SER A 20 4.80 18.39 -5.30
C SER A 20 5.43 17.22 -6.06
N LEU A 21 4.67 16.55 -6.92
CA LEU A 21 5.21 15.94 -8.13
C LEU A 21 4.12 15.80 -9.20
N THR A 22 4.14 16.70 -10.16
CA THR A 22 3.48 16.56 -11.44
C THR A 22 4.11 15.40 -12.20
N THR A 23 3.40 14.30 -12.46
CA THR A 23 3.73 13.44 -13.61
C THR A 23 2.47 12.86 -14.24
N LYS A 24 2.19 13.39 -15.43
CA LYS A 24 1.37 12.83 -16.50
C LYS A 24 1.50 11.30 -16.59
N GLY A 25 0.35 10.63 -16.67
CA GLY A 25 0.25 9.19 -16.90
C GLY A 25 -0.30 8.45 -15.68
N VAL A 26 -1.60 8.58 -15.41
CA VAL A 26 -2.33 7.72 -14.46
C VAL A 26 -2.42 6.31 -15.06
N THR A 27 -1.29 5.59 -15.10
CA THR A 27 -1.36 4.14 -15.19
C THR A 27 -1.83 3.68 -13.82
N SER A 28 -2.99 3.04 -13.76
CA SER A 28 -3.63 2.51 -12.52
C SER A 28 -2.74 1.44 -11.86
N THR A 29 -1.60 1.84 -11.35
CA THR A 29 -0.59 1.00 -10.72
C THR A 29 -0.66 1.29 -9.23
N TYR A 30 -1.05 0.29 -8.48
CA TYR A 30 -1.02 0.26 -7.04
C TYR A 30 0.44 0.15 -6.59
N GLU A 31 0.85 1.02 -5.68
CA GLU A 31 2.11 0.90 -4.96
C GLU A 31 1.84 0.32 -3.58
N ILE A 32 2.51 -0.76 -3.22
CA ILE A 32 2.31 -1.48 -1.97
C ILE A 32 3.59 -1.39 -1.17
N GLN A 33 3.58 -0.64 -0.09
CA GLN A 33 4.71 -0.50 0.82
C GLN A 33 4.52 -1.38 2.04
N LEU A 34 5.50 -2.21 2.33
CA LEU A 34 5.59 -2.99 3.55
C LEU A 34 6.48 -2.25 4.55
N TRP A 35 5.95 -2.06 5.75
CA TRP A 35 6.61 -1.38 6.86
C TRP A 35 6.67 -2.32 8.07
N SER A 36 7.73 -2.20 8.87
CA SER A 36 7.78 -2.76 10.23
C SER A 36 7.89 -1.59 11.21
N GLY A 37 6.83 -1.39 12.00
CA GLY A 37 6.71 -0.20 12.83
C GLY A 37 6.81 1.09 12.01
N LEU A 38 7.96 1.77 12.13
CA LEU A 38 8.29 3.05 11.48
C LEU A 38 9.30 2.90 10.33
N THR A 39 9.77 1.70 10.03
CA THR A 39 10.77 1.45 8.99
C THR A 39 10.12 0.82 7.77
N MET A 40 10.31 1.42 6.58
CA MET A 40 9.89 0.80 5.33
C MET A 40 10.84 -0.35 4.99
N LEU A 41 10.30 -1.57 4.90
CA LEU A 41 11.04 -2.78 4.57
C LEU A 41 11.15 -3.00 3.07
N LYS A 42 10.04 -2.83 2.35
CA LYS A 42 9.96 -3.16 0.93
C LYS A 42 8.82 -2.41 0.27
N SER A 43 8.99 -2.04 -0.99
CA SER A 43 7.94 -1.46 -1.82
C SER A 43 7.73 -2.32 -3.06
N PHE A 44 6.48 -2.55 -3.42
CA PHE A 44 6.06 -3.28 -4.61
C PHE A 44 5.20 -2.36 -5.46
N ARG A 45 5.21 -2.54 -6.78
CA ARG A 45 4.29 -1.86 -7.68
C ARG A 45 3.56 -2.92 -8.49
N THR A 46 2.25 -2.83 -8.55
CA THR A 46 1.40 -3.79 -9.25
C THR A 46 0.22 -3.08 -9.87
N ASN A 47 -0.14 -3.44 -11.09
CA ASN A 47 -1.40 -3.03 -11.72
C ASN A 47 -2.52 -4.05 -11.46
N GLN A 48 -2.24 -5.11 -10.71
CA GLN A 48 -3.21 -6.17 -10.42
C GLN A 48 -4.10 -5.81 -9.24
N LEU A 49 -5.39 -6.14 -9.35
CA LEU A 49 -6.39 -6.00 -8.28
C LEU A 49 -6.11 -6.95 -7.10
N THR A 50 -5.36 -8.03 -7.35
CA THR A 50 -4.97 -8.98 -6.33
C THR A 50 -3.46 -9.00 -6.25
N PHE A 51 -2.92 -8.80 -5.06
CA PHE A 51 -1.49 -8.88 -4.84
C PHE A 51 -1.20 -9.74 -3.62
N GLN A 52 -0.20 -10.60 -3.75
CA GLN A 52 0.29 -11.42 -2.65
C GLN A 52 1.60 -10.83 -2.17
N ILE A 53 1.60 -10.39 -0.91
CA ILE A 53 2.83 -9.91 -0.30
C ILE A 53 3.64 -11.13 0.12
N PRO A 54 4.89 -11.27 -0.36
CA PRO A 54 5.74 -12.36 0.05
C PRO A 54 6.15 -12.15 1.52
N ILE A 55 5.45 -12.80 2.43
CA ILE A 55 5.72 -12.79 3.88
C ILE A 55 6.70 -13.89 4.30
N ALA A 56 7.14 -14.75 3.37
CA ALA A 56 7.97 -15.92 3.64
C ALA A 56 9.36 -15.58 4.21
N GLY A 57 9.87 -14.36 3.96
CA GLY A 57 11.14 -13.87 4.51
C GLY A 57 11.01 -12.89 5.69
N LEU A 58 9.80 -12.64 6.18
CA LEU A 58 9.58 -11.73 7.32
C LEU A 58 9.66 -12.50 8.64
N SER A 59 10.27 -11.92 9.66
CA SER A 59 10.25 -12.45 11.03
C SER A 59 8.85 -12.37 11.64
N ALA A 60 8.60 -13.07 12.74
CA ALA A 60 7.37 -12.85 13.51
C ALA A 60 7.37 -11.42 14.09
N GLY A 61 6.24 -10.73 14.00
CA GLY A 61 6.13 -9.34 14.41
C GLY A 61 5.01 -8.57 13.74
N LEU A 62 4.97 -7.28 14.04
CA LEU A 62 3.98 -6.36 13.50
C LEU A 62 4.49 -5.68 12.22
N TYR A 63 3.67 -5.76 11.18
CA TYR A 63 3.92 -5.15 9.89
C TYR A 63 2.73 -4.31 9.45
N PHE A 64 2.99 -3.25 8.69
CA PHE A 64 1.97 -2.41 8.09
C PHE A 64 2.13 -2.44 6.58
N VAL A 65 1.08 -2.81 5.89
CA VAL A 65 0.99 -2.81 4.43
C VAL A 65 0.27 -1.54 4.04
N ARG A 66 0.88 -0.69 3.22
CA ARG A 66 0.28 0.54 2.71
C ARG A 66 0.10 0.42 1.21
N VAL A 67 -1.13 0.44 0.73
CA VAL A 67 -1.47 0.41 -0.69
C VAL A 67 -1.82 1.81 -1.14
N ILE A 68 -0.97 2.39 -1.96
CA ILE A 68 -1.08 3.73 -2.51
C ILE A 68 -1.60 3.62 -3.93
N LYS A 69 -2.71 4.32 -4.22
CA LYS A 69 -3.31 4.35 -5.55
C LYS A 69 -4.01 5.69 -5.75
N ASP A 70 -3.75 6.38 -6.85
CA ASP A 70 -4.39 7.65 -7.19
C ASP A 70 -4.32 8.69 -6.04
N GLY A 71 -3.24 8.70 -5.26
CA GLY A 71 -3.07 9.56 -4.09
C GLY A 71 -3.79 9.09 -2.82
N GLN A 72 -4.56 8.00 -2.87
CA GLN A 72 -5.18 7.36 -1.71
C GLN A 72 -4.22 6.31 -1.12
N THR A 73 -4.09 6.28 0.21
CA THR A 73 -3.26 5.28 0.91
C THR A 73 -4.14 4.43 1.81
N TYR A 74 -4.19 3.14 1.52
CA TYR A 74 -4.90 2.14 2.31
C TYR A 74 -3.91 1.38 3.20
N THR A 75 -4.03 1.50 4.51
CA THR A 75 -3.14 0.79 5.43
C THR A 75 -3.82 -0.45 6.00
N GLU A 76 -3.20 -1.61 5.82
CA GLU A 76 -3.62 -2.88 6.40
C GLU A 76 -2.56 -3.38 7.38
N LYS A 77 -2.99 -3.77 8.58
CA LYS A 77 -2.10 -4.25 9.64
C LYS A 77 -1.92 -5.76 9.50
N LEU A 78 -0.68 -6.19 9.32
CA LEU A 78 -0.30 -7.59 9.24
C LEU A 78 0.42 -7.99 10.53
N ILE A 79 -0.11 -8.98 11.24
CA ILE A 79 0.57 -9.59 12.38
C ILE A 79 1.07 -10.96 11.91
N LYS A 80 2.39 -11.15 11.94
CA LYS A 80 3.00 -12.44 11.69
C LYS A 80 3.31 -13.11 13.03
N ASN A 81 2.70 -14.27 13.27
CA ASN A 81 3.04 -15.17 14.37
C ASN A 81 3.92 -16.31 13.86
#